data_AF-R7G4Z3-F1
#
_entry.id   AF-R7G4Z3-F1
#
_cell.length_a   1.000
_cell.length_b   1.000
_cell.length_c   1.000
_cell.angle_alpha   90.00
_cell.angle_beta   90.00
_cell.angle_gamma   90.00
#
_symmetry.space_group_name_H-M   'P 1'
#
loop_
_entity.id
_entity.type
_entity.pdbx_description
1 polymer ?
#
loop_
_entity_poly.entity_id
_entity_poly.type
_entity_poly.pdbx_seq_one_letter_code
_entity_poly.pdbx_strand_id
1 'polypeptide(L)'
;MFGYIVVNKPELKIKDFDVYQSFYCGLCRSLHSMFGRRSQITLNYDLTFLAVLLSGLYEPKQTLHEERCIVHPMQKHKKLANPCIEYASEMTVVLTYLKCEDDWLDERRYTSFTMRKLLAKSYRQLERKYPEKIKRIEQALKEIHVLEQQQSHDIDLLAKCFGAVMGEIVCMKEDEWKHRLYELGDYLGRFVYLLDAYDDIERDIQKKQFNPLMELYAQKDFDKRVQAMLEIMIAKCAEAFEGLPILEYIDILRNILYSGVWSKYEMIRKKRLGEEDAGSI
;
A
#
# COMPACT_ATOMS: atom_id res chain seq x y z
N MET A 1 -5.71 -3.71 5.28
CA MET A 1 -5.39 -2.73 4.21
C MET A 1 -3.92 -2.65 3.74
N PHE A 2 -3.22 -3.75 3.42
CA PHE A 2 -1.94 -3.69 2.67
C PHE A 2 -1.79 -4.87 1.70
N GLY A 3 -1.07 -4.67 0.60
CA GLY A 3 -0.73 -5.72 -0.36
C GLY A 3 -1.71 -5.85 -1.53
N TYR A 4 -2.38 -4.76 -1.87
CA TYR A 4 -3.30 -4.70 -3.01
C TYR A 4 -2.66 -4.05 -4.24
N ILE A 5 -1.57 -3.29 -4.06
CA ILE A 5 -0.86 -2.64 -5.16
C ILE A 5 0.21 -3.62 -5.66
N VAL A 6 -0.15 -4.41 -6.67
CA VAL A 6 0.72 -5.46 -7.23
C VAL A 6 0.97 -5.20 -8.71
N VAL A 7 2.04 -5.79 -9.25
CA VAL A 7 2.29 -5.82 -10.70
C VAL A 7 1.45 -6.90 -11.35
N ASN A 8 0.92 -6.64 -12.55
CA ASN A 8 0.44 -7.70 -13.44
C ASN A 8 1.65 -8.28 -14.18
N LYS A 9 2.25 -9.33 -13.60
CA LYS A 9 3.47 -9.96 -14.10
C LYS A 9 3.36 -10.47 -15.55
N PRO A 10 2.28 -11.16 -15.97
CA PRO A 10 2.06 -11.53 -17.37
C PRO A 10 2.15 -10.37 -18.37
N GLU A 11 1.70 -9.18 -17.97
CA GLU A 11 1.66 -7.97 -18.80
C GLU A 11 2.90 -7.06 -18.62
N LEU A 12 3.95 -7.54 -17.96
CA LEU A 12 5.18 -6.78 -17.70
C LEU A 12 6.36 -7.39 -18.46
N LYS A 13 7.11 -6.55 -19.18
CA LYS A 13 8.33 -7.03 -19.87
C LYS A 13 9.30 -7.58 -18.84
N ILE A 14 10.00 -8.66 -19.19
CA ILE A 14 10.95 -9.33 -18.29
C ILE A 14 11.97 -8.34 -17.70
N LYS A 15 12.53 -7.45 -18.55
CA LYS A 15 13.47 -6.41 -18.10
C LYS A 15 12.88 -5.47 -17.04
N ASP A 16 11.60 -5.13 -17.14
CA ASP A 16 10.93 -4.18 -16.26
C ASP A 16 10.52 -4.90 -14.96
N PHE A 17 10.18 -6.19 -15.05
CA PHE A 17 10.00 -7.05 -13.88
C PHE A 17 11.31 -7.21 -13.09
N ASP A 18 12.46 -7.41 -13.75
CA ASP A 18 13.76 -7.48 -13.09
C ASP A 18 14.10 -6.16 -12.36
N VAL A 19 13.78 -5.02 -12.99
CA VAL A 19 13.93 -3.70 -12.38
C VAL A 19 13.01 -3.55 -11.17
N TYR A 20 11.72 -3.88 -11.29
CA TYR A 20 10.78 -3.87 -10.17
C TYR A 20 11.25 -4.77 -9.01
N GLN A 21 11.73 -5.98 -9.32
CA GLN A 21 12.28 -6.89 -8.31
C GLN A 21 13.52 -6.29 -7.62
N SER A 22 14.32 -5.49 -8.33
CA SER A 22 15.47 -4.81 -7.73
C SER A 22 15.07 -3.69 -6.75
N PHE A 23 13.93 -3.03 -6.97
CA PHE A 23 13.32 -2.11 -6.00
C PHE A 23 12.78 -2.87 -4.78
N TYR A 24 12.04 -3.96 -4.98
CA TYR A 24 11.53 -4.80 -3.89
C TYR A 24 12.66 -5.33 -2.99
N CYS A 25 13.72 -5.84 -3.61
CA CYS A 25 14.91 -6.31 -2.89
C CYS A 25 15.72 -5.15 -2.28
N GLY A 26 15.71 -3.98 -2.92
CA GLY A 26 16.26 -2.73 -2.42
C GLY A 26 15.57 -2.26 -1.14
N LEU A 27 14.24 -2.24 -1.12
CA LEU A 27 13.42 -1.92 0.05
C LEU A 27 13.70 -2.91 1.20
N CYS A 28 13.75 -4.21 0.90
CA CYS A 28 14.11 -5.24 1.88
C CYS A 28 15.52 -5.01 2.49
N ARG A 29 16.49 -4.61 1.67
CA ARG A 29 17.84 -4.26 2.13
C ARG A 29 17.83 -3.00 2.99
N SER A 30 17.14 -1.96 2.53
CA SER A 30 17.08 -0.66 3.21
C SER A 30 16.46 -0.80 4.61
N LEU A 31 15.36 -1.55 4.73
CA LEU A 31 14.76 -1.95 6.02
C LEU A 31 15.79 -2.60 6.95
N HIS A 32 16.55 -3.60 6.45
CA HIS A 32 17.59 -4.24 7.24
C HIS A 32 18.68 -3.27 7.70
N SER A 33 19.20 -2.42 6.80
CA SER A 33 20.29 -1.50 7.14
C SER A 33 19.86 -0.41 8.11
N MET A 34 18.63 0.09 8.00
CA MET A 34 18.14 1.20 8.82
C MET A 34 17.54 0.75 10.15
N PHE A 35 16.79 -0.36 10.15
CA PHE A 35 15.97 -0.78 11.28
C PHE A 35 16.27 -2.19 11.78
N GLY A 36 17.29 -2.84 11.22
CA GLY A 36 17.74 -4.17 11.60
C GLY A 36 16.95 -5.30 10.93
N ARG A 37 17.50 -6.52 10.98
CA ARG A 37 17.03 -7.66 10.17
C ARG A 37 15.55 -8.00 10.36
N ARG A 38 15.05 -7.87 11.58
CA ARG A 38 13.65 -8.21 11.88
C ARG A 38 12.65 -7.29 11.20
N SER A 39 13.03 -6.06 10.85
CA SER A 39 12.15 -5.14 10.12
C SER A 39 11.83 -5.60 8.69
N GLN A 40 12.63 -6.52 8.12
CA GLN A 40 12.40 -7.04 6.77
C GLN A 40 11.06 -7.77 6.63
N ILE A 41 10.47 -8.22 7.75
CA ILE A 41 9.13 -8.83 7.76
C ILE A 41 8.00 -7.84 7.41
N THR A 42 8.29 -6.54 7.48
CA THR A 42 7.34 -5.46 7.15
C THR A 42 7.29 -5.13 5.65
N LEU A 43 8.16 -5.77 4.87
CA LEU A 43 8.25 -5.63 3.43
C LEU A 43 6.90 -5.90 2.74
N ASN A 44 6.50 -5.00 1.83
CA ASN A 44 5.25 -5.11 1.11
C ASN A 44 5.35 -4.46 -0.29
N TYR A 45 4.38 -4.77 -1.15
CA TYR A 45 4.37 -4.27 -2.53
C TYR A 45 3.92 -2.80 -2.63
N ASP A 46 3.03 -2.34 -1.75
CA ASP A 46 2.51 -0.97 -1.75
C ASP A 46 3.63 0.06 -1.58
N LEU A 47 4.55 -0.18 -0.63
CA LEU A 47 5.71 0.70 -0.39
C LEU A 47 6.85 0.43 -1.39
N THR A 48 6.82 -0.70 -2.09
CA THR A 48 7.67 -0.90 -3.27
C THR A 48 7.21 -0.03 -4.43
N PHE A 49 5.89 0.07 -4.68
CA PHE A 49 5.33 1.01 -5.63
C PHE A 49 5.73 2.45 -5.28
N LEU A 50 5.63 2.86 -4.01
CA LEU A 50 6.09 4.17 -3.56
C LEU A 50 7.57 4.42 -3.91
N ALA A 51 8.43 3.42 -3.66
CA ALA A 51 9.85 3.53 -3.97
C ALA A 51 10.11 3.72 -5.47
N VAL A 52 9.40 2.99 -6.33
CA VAL A 52 9.48 3.14 -7.81
C VAL A 52 8.96 4.51 -8.23
N LEU A 53 7.79 4.92 -7.74
CA LEU A 53 7.12 6.18 -8.08
C LEU A 53 8.02 7.38 -7.77
N LEU A 54 8.53 7.46 -6.55
CA LEU A 54 9.37 8.58 -6.12
C LEU A 54 10.74 8.56 -6.79
N SER A 55 11.30 7.38 -7.06
CA SER A 55 12.56 7.29 -7.80
C SER A 55 12.40 7.74 -9.25
N GLY A 56 11.30 7.39 -9.90
CA GLY A 56 11.00 7.85 -11.26
C GLY A 56 10.66 9.34 -11.35
N LEU A 57 10.11 9.94 -10.27
CA LEU A 57 9.80 11.36 -10.21
C LEU A 57 11.02 12.23 -9.88
N TYR A 58 11.83 11.83 -8.90
CA TYR A 58 12.93 12.65 -8.38
C TYR A 58 14.29 12.29 -8.97
N GLU A 59 14.39 11.19 -9.71
CA GLU A 59 15.60 10.70 -10.37
C GLU A 59 16.86 10.80 -9.49
N PRO A 60 16.83 10.33 -8.22
CA PRO A 60 17.98 10.45 -7.35
C PRO A 60 19.14 9.59 -7.87
N LYS A 61 20.37 9.98 -7.52
CA LYS A 61 21.52 9.09 -7.72
C LYS A 61 21.25 7.74 -7.05
N GLN A 62 21.42 6.68 -7.82
CA GLN A 62 21.14 5.32 -7.38
C GLN A 62 22.38 4.44 -7.49
N THR A 63 22.52 3.53 -6.52
CA THR A 63 23.56 2.51 -6.52
C THR A 63 22.94 1.12 -6.63
N LEU A 64 23.56 0.28 -7.45
CA LEU A 64 23.16 -1.11 -7.62
C LEU A 64 24.05 -2.01 -6.77
N HIS A 65 23.43 -2.81 -5.93
CA HIS A 65 24.12 -3.86 -5.18
C HIS A 65 23.70 -5.23 -5.67
N GLU A 66 24.61 -6.20 -5.65
CA GLU A 66 24.31 -7.57 -6.06
C GLU A 66 24.69 -8.53 -4.94
N GLU A 67 23.68 -9.10 -4.28
CA GLU A 67 23.85 -9.89 -3.06
C GLU A 67 22.86 -11.04 -2.99
N ARG A 68 23.25 -12.11 -2.28
CA ARG A 68 22.32 -13.21 -1.98
C ARG A 68 21.29 -12.79 -0.93
N CYS A 69 20.09 -13.36 -1.03
CA CYS A 69 19.05 -13.22 -0.01
C CYS A 69 19.04 -14.47 0.87
N ILE A 70 18.72 -14.35 2.16
CA ILE A 70 18.59 -15.51 3.04
C ILE A 70 17.43 -16.41 2.58
N VAL A 71 16.37 -15.81 2.04
CA VAL A 71 15.20 -16.53 1.49
C VAL A 71 15.54 -17.20 0.15
N HIS A 72 16.46 -16.63 -0.62
CA HIS A 72 16.89 -17.14 -1.92
C HIS A 72 18.43 -17.27 -1.95
N PRO A 73 19.02 -18.22 -1.21
CA PRO A 73 20.47 -18.30 -1.03
C PRO A 73 21.21 -18.75 -2.29
N MET A 74 20.50 -19.39 -3.23
CA MET A 74 21.07 -19.93 -4.46
C MET A 74 21.19 -18.89 -5.58
N GLN A 75 20.52 -17.74 -5.46
CA GLN A 75 20.52 -16.71 -6.50
C GLN A 75 20.98 -15.36 -5.92
N LYS A 76 21.78 -14.65 -6.69
CA LYS A 76 22.09 -13.25 -6.38
C LYS A 76 20.94 -12.40 -6.90
N HIS A 77 20.52 -11.43 -6.09
CA HIS A 77 19.52 -10.45 -6.48
C HIS A 77 20.16 -9.08 -6.56
N LYS A 78 19.77 -8.35 -7.61
CA LYS A 78 20.01 -6.91 -7.73
C LYS A 78 19.18 -6.18 -6.67
N LYS A 79 19.78 -5.21 -5.99
CA LYS A 79 19.14 -4.39 -4.96
C LYS A 79 19.50 -2.95 -5.20
N LEU A 80 18.53 -2.14 -5.63
CA LEU A 80 18.73 -0.71 -5.78
C LEU A 80 18.77 -0.04 -4.41
N ALA A 81 19.56 1.02 -4.30
CA ALA A 81 19.60 1.90 -3.14
C ALA A 81 19.61 3.36 -3.61
N ASN A 82 18.69 4.13 -3.05
CA ASN A 82 18.60 5.58 -3.24
C ASN A 82 17.76 6.18 -2.08
N PRO A 83 17.76 7.51 -1.91
CA PRO A 83 16.99 8.19 -0.86
C PRO A 83 15.47 7.95 -0.91
N CYS A 84 14.89 7.66 -2.08
CA CYS A 84 13.46 7.38 -2.21
C CYS A 84 13.10 5.99 -1.66
N ILE A 85 13.97 4.98 -1.85
CA ILE A 85 13.85 3.65 -1.24
C ILE A 85 14.03 3.72 0.28
N GLU A 86 14.94 4.56 0.76
CA GLU A 86 15.10 4.82 2.20
C GLU A 86 13.83 5.44 2.78
N TYR A 87 13.29 6.49 2.15
CA TYR A 87 12.02 7.09 2.55
C TYR A 87 10.87 6.07 2.56
N ALA A 88 10.74 5.24 1.52
CA ALA A 88 9.73 4.19 1.48
C ALA A 88 9.91 3.16 2.62
N SER A 89 11.15 2.86 3.03
CA SER A 89 11.43 2.00 4.19
C SER A 89 10.99 2.66 5.51
N GLU A 90 11.21 3.98 5.65
CA GLU A 90 10.73 4.75 6.79
C GLU A 90 9.20 4.72 6.88
N MET A 91 8.50 4.98 5.78
CA MET A 91 7.04 4.94 5.73
C MET A 91 6.49 3.52 5.93
N THR A 92 7.20 2.48 5.48
CA THR A 92 6.86 1.08 5.78
C THR A 92 6.83 0.82 7.29
N VAL A 93 7.83 1.32 8.02
CA VAL A 93 7.90 1.17 9.48
C VAL A 93 6.80 1.96 10.18
N VAL A 94 6.55 3.21 9.77
CA VAL A 94 5.46 4.05 10.31
C VAL A 94 4.12 3.33 10.19
N LEU A 95 3.76 2.92 8.98
CA LEU A 95 2.50 2.24 8.69
C LEU A 95 2.37 0.92 9.44
N THR A 96 3.43 0.11 9.45
CA THR A 96 3.37 -1.20 10.12
C THR A 96 3.24 -1.03 11.63
N TYR A 97 3.92 -0.06 12.23
CA TYR A 97 3.79 0.23 13.65
C TYR A 97 2.36 0.64 13.99
N LEU A 98 1.79 1.60 13.26
CA LEU A 98 0.43 2.11 13.50
C LEU A 98 -0.63 1.03 13.30
N LYS A 99 -0.51 0.21 12.25
CA LYS A 99 -1.39 -0.95 12.06
C LYS A 99 -1.33 -1.93 13.25
N CYS A 100 -0.13 -2.21 13.77
CA CYS A 100 0.01 -3.11 14.91
C CYS A 100 -0.54 -2.51 16.21
N GLU A 101 -0.58 -1.18 16.33
CA GLU A 101 -1.20 -0.47 17.44
C GLU A 101 -2.72 -0.58 17.39
N ASP A 102 -3.30 -0.36 16.22
CA ASP A 102 -4.72 -0.51 15.93
C ASP A 102 -5.21 -1.96 16.18
N ASP A 103 -4.57 -2.95 15.56
CA ASP A 103 -4.86 -4.39 15.76
C ASP A 103 -4.81 -4.82 17.25
N TRP A 104 -3.93 -4.18 18.03
CA TRP A 104 -3.78 -4.47 19.45
C TRP A 104 -4.91 -3.88 20.30
N LEU A 105 -5.35 -2.66 19.95
CA LEU A 105 -6.47 -2.00 20.62
C LEU A 105 -7.79 -2.76 20.35
N ASP A 106 -7.98 -3.26 19.14
CA ASP A 106 -9.23 -3.88 18.71
C ASP A 106 -9.34 -5.36 19.09
N GLU A 107 -8.32 -6.15 18.73
CA GLU A 107 -8.41 -7.62 18.80
C GLU A 107 -7.41 -8.25 19.80
N ARG A 108 -6.54 -7.45 20.44
CA ARG A 108 -5.47 -7.91 21.33
C ARG A 108 -4.62 -9.04 20.74
N ARG A 109 -4.35 -8.99 19.43
CA ARG A 109 -3.52 -10.01 18.76
C ARG A 109 -2.07 -9.97 19.29
N TYR A 110 -1.61 -11.08 19.87
CA TYR A 110 -0.27 -11.20 20.45
C TYR A 110 0.87 -10.94 19.44
N THR A 111 0.67 -11.32 18.18
CA THR A 111 1.64 -11.07 17.09
C THR A 111 1.80 -9.56 16.84
N SER A 112 0.69 -8.82 16.77
CA SER A 112 0.68 -7.36 16.61
C SER A 112 1.37 -6.66 17.80
N PHE A 113 1.18 -7.14 19.02
CA PHE A 113 1.90 -6.63 20.19
C PHE A 113 3.43 -6.76 20.09
N THR A 114 3.91 -7.94 19.71
CA THR A 114 5.37 -8.19 19.60
C THR A 114 6.00 -7.36 18.49
N MET A 115 5.32 -7.22 17.35
CA MET A 115 5.78 -6.39 16.23
C MET A 115 5.80 -4.91 16.60
N ARG A 116 4.75 -4.42 17.27
CA ARG A 116 4.70 -3.04 17.79
C ARG A 116 5.89 -2.75 18.69
N LYS A 117 6.18 -3.64 19.64
CA LYS A 117 7.34 -3.48 20.56
C LYS A 117 8.67 -3.49 19.81
N LEU A 118 8.81 -4.31 18.77
CA LEU A 118 10.01 -4.36 17.93
C LEU A 118 10.24 -3.04 17.20
N LEU A 119 9.18 -2.44 16.65
CA LEU A 119 9.25 -1.23 15.82
C LEU A 119 9.19 0.08 16.64
N ALA A 120 8.78 0.04 17.91
CA ALA A 120 8.55 1.23 18.74
C ALA A 120 9.71 2.21 18.79
N LYS A 121 10.96 1.71 18.88
CA LYS A 121 12.14 2.59 18.90
C LYS A 121 12.31 3.31 17.56
N SER A 122 12.18 2.58 16.46
CA SER A 122 12.27 3.12 15.10
C SER A 122 11.15 4.12 14.84
N TYR A 123 9.92 3.78 15.23
CA TYR A 123 8.76 4.66 15.12
C TYR A 123 9.00 6.00 15.83
N ARG A 124 9.43 5.99 17.10
CA ARG A 124 9.73 7.23 17.86
C ARG A 124 10.82 8.09 17.23
N GLN A 125 11.78 7.48 16.52
CA GLN A 125 12.79 8.24 15.78
C GLN A 125 12.17 8.93 14.56
N LEU A 126 11.29 8.21 13.85
CA LEU A 126 10.58 8.72 12.68
C LEU A 126 9.55 9.79 13.05
N GLU A 127 8.85 9.64 14.18
CA GLU A 127 7.96 10.64 14.77
C GLU A 127 8.68 11.98 14.99
N ARG A 128 9.92 11.93 15.49
CA ARG A 128 10.74 13.14 15.64
C ARG A 128 11.25 13.71 14.31
N LYS A 129 11.46 12.85 13.31
CA LYS A 129 11.92 13.25 11.97
C LYS A 129 10.79 13.88 11.15
N TYR A 130 9.57 13.39 11.30
CA TYR A 130 8.40 13.78 10.51
C TYR A 130 7.18 14.12 11.39
N PRO A 131 7.30 15.06 12.35
CA PRO A 131 6.28 15.26 13.39
C PRO A 131 4.91 15.63 12.81
N GLU A 132 4.86 16.61 11.90
CA GLU A 132 3.60 17.04 11.30
C GLU A 132 2.97 15.98 10.39
N LYS A 133 3.77 15.25 9.61
CA LYS A 133 3.28 14.17 8.73
C LYS A 133 2.69 13.03 9.55
N ILE A 134 3.41 12.56 10.56
CA ILE A 134 2.96 11.45 11.41
C ILE A 134 1.71 11.86 12.19
N LYS A 135 1.67 13.08 12.72
CA LYS A 135 0.46 13.61 13.37
C LYS A 135 -0.76 13.61 12.45
N ARG A 136 -0.60 14.01 11.18
CA ARG A 136 -1.70 13.98 10.19
C ARG A 136 -2.14 12.55 9.86
N ILE A 137 -1.19 11.62 9.73
CA ILE A 137 -1.49 10.19 9.53
C ILE A 137 -2.25 9.61 10.73
N GLU A 138 -1.77 9.82 11.96
CA GLU A 138 -2.42 9.35 13.19
C GLU A 138 -3.82 9.93 13.35
N GLN A 139 -4.00 11.22 13.04
CA GLN A 139 -5.31 11.86 13.11
C GLN A 139 -6.29 11.24 12.11
N ALA A 140 -5.87 11.00 10.87
CA ALA A 140 -6.70 10.36 9.85
C ALA A 140 -7.06 8.90 10.23
N LEU A 141 -6.12 8.13 10.77
CA LEU A 141 -6.40 6.77 11.26
C LEU A 141 -7.37 6.79 12.45
N LYS A 142 -7.20 7.74 13.38
CA LYS A 142 -8.11 7.91 14.52
C LYS A 142 -9.53 8.25 14.06
N GLU A 143 -9.68 9.05 13.01
CA GLU A 143 -10.98 9.37 12.42
C GLU A 143 -11.65 8.12 11.84
N ILE A 144 -10.91 7.25 11.15
CA ILE A 144 -11.43 5.94 10.70
C ILE A 144 -11.98 5.16 11.88
N HIS A 145 -11.16 4.96 12.92
CA HIS A 145 -11.55 4.20 14.11
C HIS A 145 -12.81 4.76 14.79
N VAL A 146 -12.93 6.09 14.90
CA VAL A 146 -14.13 6.74 15.45
C VAL A 146 -15.37 6.47 14.58
N LEU A 147 -15.24 6.58 13.25
CA LEU A 147 -16.34 6.33 12.31
C LEU A 147 -16.78 4.86 12.32
N GLU A 148 -15.83 3.93 12.44
CA GLU A 148 -16.11 2.49 12.54
C GLU A 148 -16.82 2.14 13.85
N GLN A 149 -16.42 2.73 14.98
CA GLN A 149 -17.13 2.59 16.26
C GLN A 149 -18.55 3.14 16.22
N GLN A 150 -18.76 4.21 15.44
CA GLN A 150 -20.09 4.80 15.21
C GLN A 150 -20.92 4.01 14.19
N GLN A 151 -20.35 2.95 13.59
CA GLN A 151 -20.94 2.19 12.49
C GLN A 151 -21.41 3.11 11.34
N SER A 152 -20.59 4.12 11.01
CA SER A 152 -20.92 5.08 9.96
C SER A 152 -21.16 4.38 8.62
N HIS A 153 -22.26 4.72 7.97
CA HIS A 153 -22.59 4.22 6.63
C HIS A 153 -22.02 5.10 5.51
N ASP A 154 -21.28 6.17 5.86
CA ASP A 154 -20.62 7.04 4.88
C ASP A 154 -19.30 6.41 4.39
N ILE A 155 -19.43 5.57 3.37
CA ILE A 155 -18.33 4.86 2.71
C ILE A 155 -17.29 5.83 2.16
N ASP A 156 -17.74 6.95 1.58
CA ASP A 156 -16.86 7.94 0.96
C ASP A 156 -16.01 8.66 2.02
N LEU A 157 -16.59 8.97 3.18
CA LEU A 157 -15.87 9.57 4.30
C LEU A 157 -14.81 8.61 4.88
N LEU A 158 -15.18 7.35 5.12
CA LEU A 158 -14.24 6.33 5.62
C LEU A 158 -13.07 6.13 4.65
N ALA A 159 -13.37 5.95 3.36
CA ALA A 159 -12.36 5.80 2.33
C ALA A 159 -11.48 7.06 2.23
N LYS A 160 -12.06 8.27 2.36
CA LYS A 160 -11.32 9.53 2.34
C LYS A 160 -10.33 9.65 3.49
N CYS A 161 -10.66 9.18 4.69
CA CYS A 161 -9.71 9.21 5.81
C CYS A 161 -8.48 8.33 5.52
N PHE A 162 -8.68 7.13 4.95
CA PHE A 162 -7.53 6.30 4.56
C PHE A 162 -6.80 6.85 3.32
N GLY A 163 -7.53 7.52 2.43
CA GLY A 163 -6.96 8.35 1.37
C GLY A 163 -5.98 9.38 1.93
N ALA A 164 -6.38 10.16 2.94
CA ALA A 164 -5.52 11.15 3.57
C ALA A 164 -4.22 10.54 4.15
N VAL A 165 -4.29 9.32 4.72
CA VAL A 165 -3.09 8.58 5.18
C VAL A 165 -2.13 8.33 4.02
N MET A 166 -2.63 7.76 2.92
CA MET A 166 -1.80 7.46 1.75
C MET A 166 -1.30 8.72 1.04
N GLY A 167 -2.11 9.78 0.97
CA GLY A 167 -1.74 11.10 0.46
C GLY A 167 -0.57 11.72 1.22
N GLU A 168 -0.57 11.61 2.56
CA GLU A 168 0.58 12.03 3.36
C GLU A 168 1.82 11.18 3.10
N ILE A 169 1.66 9.87 2.95
CA ILE A 169 2.79 8.95 2.76
C ILE A 169 3.51 9.18 1.44
N VAL A 170 2.77 9.40 0.35
CA VAL A 170 3.40 9.63 -0.96
C VAL A 170 4.12 10.98 -1.05
N CYS A 171 3.76 11.95 -0.21
CA CYS A 171 4.38 13.27 -0.19
C CYS A 171 5.74 13.28 0.53
N MET A 172 6.81 12.85 -0.17
CA MET A 172 8.17 12.84 0.37
C MET A 172 8.74 14.24 0.67
N LYS A 173 8.38 15.24 -0.15
CA LYS A 173 8.93 16.60 -0.10
C LYS A 173 7.82 17.66 -0.15
N GLU A 174 8.15 18.84 0.34
CA GLU A 174 7.35 20.05 0.25
C GLU A 174 7.78 20.86 -0.99
N ASP A 175 7.44 20.35 -2.18
CA ASP A 175 7.81 20.94 -3.47
C ASP A 175 6.60 21.06 -4.42
N GLU A 176 6.83 21.45 -5.67
CA GLU A 176 5.78 21.64 -6.66
C GLU A 176 4.96 20.38 -6.96
N TRP A 177 5.48 19.19 -6.67
CA TRP A 177 4.79 17.92 -6.90
C TRP A 177 3.87 17.52 -5.77
N LYS A 178 4.02 18.13 -4.58
CA LYS A 178 3.29 17.76 -3.37
C LYS A 178 1.78 17.64 -3.59
N HIS A 179 1.14 18.65 -4.20
CA HIS A 179 -0.31 18.63 -4.40
C HIS A 179 -0.76 17.42 -5.24
N ARG A 180 -0.05 17.18 -6.34
CA ARG A 180 -0.38 16.10 -7.28
C ARG A 180 -0.04 14.73 -6.72
N LEU A 181 1.07 14.61 -5.99
CA LEU A 181 1.40 13.41 -5.22
C LEU A 181 0.30 13.13 -4.17
N TYR A 182 -0.11 14.14 -3.40
CA TYR A 182 -1.16 13.98 -2.40
C TYR A 182 -2.45 13.47 -3.02
N GLU A 183 -2.88 14.06 -4.14
CA GLU A 183 -4.08 13.63 -4.86
C GLU A 183 -3.98 12.18 -5.34
N LEU A 184 -2.83 11.80 -5.93
CA LEU A 184 -2.54 10.42 -6.32
C LEU A 184 -2.68 9.47 -5.12
N GLY A 185 -2.02 9.80 -4.00
CA GLY A 185 -2.06 8.98 -2.79
C GLY A 185 -3.45 8.91 -2.16
N ASP A 186 -4.20 10.01 -2.17
CA ASP A 186 -5.56 10.06 -1.63
C ASP A 186 -6.51 9.12 -2.36
N TYR A 187 -6.55 9.20 -3.68
CA TYR A 187 -7.40 8.31 -4.48
C TYR A 187 -6.92 6.86 -4.48
N LEU A 188 -5.60 6.63 -4.46
CA LEU A 188 -5.05 5.28 -4.31
C LEU A 188 -5.41 4.68 -2.95
N GLY A 189 -5.35 5.47 -1.87
CA GLY A 189 -5.75 5.03 -0.54
C GLY A 189 -7.23 4.67 -0.49
N ARG A 190 -8.10 5.53 -1.03
CA ARG A 190 -9.54 5.24 -1.13
C ARG A 190 -9.82 3.93 -1.88
N PHE A 191 -9.12 3.70 -2.99
CA PHE A 191 -9.20 2.45 -3.74
C PHE A 191 -8.81 1.25 -2.86
N VAL A 192 -7.68 1.32 -2.16
CA VAL A 192 -7.19 0.25 -1.27
C VAL A 192 -8.16 -0.01 -0.11
N TYR A 193 -8.71 1.04 0.50
CA TYR A 193 -9.69 0.92 1.59
C TYR A 193 -10.94 0.17 1.13
N LEU A 194 -11.52 0.57 -0.01
CA LEU A 194 -12.69 -0.07 -0.59
C LEU A 194 -12.42 -1.52 -1.00
N LEU A 195 -11.26 -1.79 -1.59
CA LEU A 195 -10.90 -3.13 -2.03
C LEU A 195 -10.66 -4.08 -0.85
N ASP A 196 -10.05 -3.61 0.24
CA ASP A 196 -9.89 -4.40 1.47
C ASP A 196 -11.24 -4.70 2.12
N ALA A 197 -12.12 -3.69 2.23
CA ALA A 197 -13.49 -3.91 2.70
C ALA A 197 -14.26 -4.91 1.83
N TYR A 198 -14.03 -4.90 0.51
CA TYR A 198 -14.63 -5.86 -0.43
C TYR A 198 -14.08 -7.27 -0.30
N ASP A 199 -12.77 -7.45 -0.09
CA ASP A 199 -12.13 -8.77 0.15
C ASP A 199 -12.62 -9.38 1.47
N ASP A 200 -12.82 -8.55 2.49
CA ASP A 200 -13.09 -8.99 3.85
C ASP A 200 -14.58 -9.09 4.22
N ILE A 201 -15.51 -8.57 3.40
CA ILE A 201 -16.95 -8.46 3.71
C ILE A 201 -17.59 -9.76 4.25
N GLU A 202 -17.35 -10.90 3.61
CA GLU A 202 -17.92 -12.19 4.04
C GLU A 202 -17.37 -12.65 5.39
N ARG A 203 -16.07 -12.41 5.62
CA ARG A 203 -15.39 -12.76 6.88
C ARG A 203 -15.85 -11.84 8.01
N ASP A 204 -16.01 -10.55 7.73
CA ASP A 204 -16.40 -9.55 8.73
C ASP A 204 -17.85 -9.79 9.17
N ILE A 205 -18.75 -10.11 8.23
CA ILE A 205 -20.12 -10.55 8.55
C ILE A 205 -20.11 -11.79 9.45
N GLN A 206 -19.31 -12.81 9.13
CA GLN A 206 -19.20 -14.03 9.93
C GLN A 206 -18.70 -13.75 11.36
N LYS A 207 -17.76 -12.81 11.50
CA LYS A 207 -17.18 -12.41 12.79
C LYS A 207 -17.99 -11.34 13.53
N LYS A 208 -19.08 -10.84 12.95
CA LYS A 208 -19.86 -9.70 13.45
C LYS A 208 -19.00 -8.44 13.66
N GLN A 209 -18.02 -8.25 12.78
CA GLN A 209 -17.19 -7.05 12.71
C GLN A 209 -17.86 -6.04 11.79
N PHE A 210 -17.63 -4.74 12.06
CA PHE A 210 -18.11 -3.69 11.18
C PHE A 210 -17.40 -3.77 9.83
N ASN A 211 -18.15 -3.59 8.74
CA ASN A 211 -17.60 -3.40 7.42
C ASN A 211 -18.45 -2.34 6.69
N PRO A 212 -17.83 -1.32 6.04
CA PRO A 212 -18.55 -0.22 5.40
C PRO A 212 -19.47 -0.68 4.26
N LEU A 213 -19.23 -1.85 3.68
CA LEU A 213 -19.99 -2.37 2.54
C LEU A 213 -21.19 -3.25 2.94
N MET A 214 -21.47 -3.44 4.24
CA MET A 214 -22.51 -4.36 4.71
C MET A 214 -23.90 -4.06 4.15
N GLU A 215 -24.31 -2.80 4.05
CA GLU A 215 -25.62 -2.44 3.50
C GLU A 215 -25.71 -2.67 1.99
N LEU A 216 -24.61 -2.39 1.27
CA LEU A 216 -24.51 -2.63 -0.16
C LEU A 216 -24.50 -4.13 -0.46
N TYR A 217 -23.91 -4.94 0.41
CA TYR A 217 -23.80 -6.39 0.25
C TYR A 217 -25.16 -7.09 0.16
N ALA A 218 -26.20 -6.54 0.78
CA ALA A 218 -27.57 -7.07 0.69
C ALA A 218 -28.24 -6.83 -0.68
N GLN A 219 -27.65 -6.02 -1.56
CA GLN A 219 -28.22 -5.62 -2.84
C GLN A 219 -27.76 -6.55 -3.97
N LYS A 220 -28.64 -6.80 -4.95
CA LYS A 220 -28.36 -7.72 -6.07
C LYS A 220 -27.25 -7.22 -7.01
N ASP A 221 -26.99 -5.92 -7.03
CA ASP A 221 -26.00 -5.26 -7.88
C ASP A 221 -24.72 -4.89 -7.10
N PHE A 222 -24.49 -5.50 -5.94
CA PHE A 222 -23.34 -5.24 -5.06
C PHE A 222 -22.00 -5.15 -5.81
N ASP A 223 -21.61 -6.21 -6.52
CA ASP A 223 -20.31 -6.26 -7.19
C ASP A 223 -20.15 -5.16 -8.24
N LYS A 224 -21.23 -4.85 -8.98
CA LYS A 224 -21.23 -3.78 -9.98
C LYS A 224 -21.07 -2.39 -9.35
N ARG A 225 -21.71 -2.16 -8.20
CA ARG A 225 -21.58 -0.90 -7.46
C ARG A 225 -20.17 -0.72 -6.92
N VAL A 226 -19.60 -1.76 -6.31
CA VAL A 226 -18.22 -1.71 -5.80
C VAL A 226 -17.23 -1.52 -6.93
N GLN A 227 -17.40 -2.23 -8.05
CA GLN A 227 -16.57 -2.03 -9.23
C GLN A 227 -16.61 -0.57 -9.70
N ALA A 228 -17.80 0.03 -9.84
CA ALA A 228 -17.93 1.43 -10.26
C ALA A 228 -17.24 2.40 -9.29
N MET A 229 -17.32 2.17 -7.97
CA MET A 229 -16.62 2.98 -6.98
C MET A 229 -15.09 2.86 -7.14
N LEU A 230 -14.58 1.63 -7.30
CA LEU A 230 -13.16 1.35 -7.54
C LEU A 230 -12.67 1.99 -8.84
N GLU A 231 -13.45 1.92 -9.92
CA GLU A 231 -13.15 2.55 -11.22
C GLU A 231 -12.97 4.06 -11.07
N ILE A 232 -13.85 4.74 -10.33
CA ILE A 232 -13.75 6.18 -10.09
C ILE A 232 -12.45 6.51 -9.31
N MET A 233 -12.17 5.76 -8.23
CA MET A 233 -10.98 6.01 -7.41
C MET A 233 -9.70 5.81 -8.22
N ILE A 234 -9.58 4.71 -8.96
CA ILE A 234 -8.35 4.46 -9.74
C ILE A 234 -8.23 5.40 -10.93
N ALA A 235 -9.33 5.81 -11.57
CA ALA A 235 -9.30 6.80 -12.65
C ALA A 235 -8.78 8.15 -12.15
N LYS A 236 -9.20 8.59 -10.96
CA LYS A 236 -8.70 9.83 -10.34
C LYS A 236 -7.24 9.73 -9.91
N CYS A 237 -6.84 8.58 -9.35
CA CYS A 237 -5.44 8.30 -9.07
C CYS A 237 -4.57 8.36 -10.34
N ALA A 238 -5.04 7.75 -11.43
CA ALA A 238 -4.39 7.77 -12.74
C ALA A 238 -4.28 9.17 -13.34
N GLU A 239 -5.34 9.99 -13.24
CA GLU A 239 -5.34 11.38 -13.69
C GLU A 239 -4.28 12.20 -12.95
N ALA A 240 -4.17 12.04 -11.63
CA ALA A 240 -3.13 12.68 -10.84
C ALA A 240 -1.73 12.18 -11.26
N PHE A 241 -1.56 10.87 -11.45
CA PHE A 241 -0.32 10.24 -11.88
C PHE A 241 0.18 10.74 -13.25
N GLU A 242 -0.68 10.76 -14.27
CA GLU A 242 -0.29 11.15 -15.64
C GLU A 242 0.10 12.63 -15.75
N GLY A 243 -0.26 13.46 -14.78
CA GLY A 243 0.23 14.84 -14.73
C GLY A 243 1.58 15.02 -14.03
N LEU A 244 2.19 13.95 -13.51
CA LEU A 244 3.57 13.98 -12.99
C LEU A 244 4.55 13.78 -14.17
N PRO A 245 5.70 14.48 -14.18
CA PRO A 245 6.66 14.40 -15.29
C PRO A 245 7.56 13.16 -15.20
N ILE A 246 6.97 11.97 -15.04
CA ILE A 246 7.70 10.73 -14.85
C ILE A 246 8.02 10.10 -16.21
N LEU A 247 9.32 9.93 -16.49
CA LEU A 247 9.80 9.21 -17.68
C LEU A 247 10.43 7.87 -17.31
N GLU A 248 11.20 7.83 -16.22
CA GLU A 248 11.79 6.59 -15.71
C GLU A 248 10.73 5.67 -15.09
N TYR A 249 10.87 4.36 -15.35
CA TYR A 249 10.02 3.31 -14.79
C TYR A 249 8.53 3.41 -15.13
N ILE A 250 8.14 4.24 -16.10
CA ILE A 250 6.75 4.51 -16.45
C ILE A 250 5.97 3.23 -16.81
N ASP A 251 6.59 2.29 -17.52
CA ASP A 251 5.97 1.01 -17.90
C ASP A 251 5.60 0.17 -16.64
N ILE A 252 6.42 0.20 -15.59
CA ILE A 252 6.15 -0.48 -14.32
C ILE A 252 5.00 0.20 -13.59
N LEU A 253 5.04 1.53 -13.49
CA LEU A 253 4.03 2.32 -12.79
C LEU A 253 2.66 2.21 -13.45
N ARG A 254 2.60 2.30 -14.78
CA ARG A 254 1.38 2.09 -15.56
C ARG A 254 0.88 0.65 -15.47
N ASN A 255 1.75 -0.35 -15.49
CA ASN A 255 1.34 -1.74 -15.28
C ASN A 255 0.63 -1.91 -13.94
N ILE A 256 1.16 -1.33 -12.86
CA ILE A 256 0.55 -1.38 -11.53
C ILE A 256 -0.82 -0.68 -11.54
N LEU A 257 -0.88 0.58 -11.97
CA LEU A 257 -2.09 1.42 -11.87
C LEU A 257 -3.20 1.03 -12.84
N TYR A 258 -2.87 0.50 -14.03
CA TYR A 258 -3.84 0.19 -15.07
C TYR A 258 -4.19 -1.29 -15.19
N SER A 259 -3.39 -2.18 -14.61
CA SER A 259 -3.58 -3.61 -14.80
C SER A 259 -3.45 -4.42 -13.50
N GLY A 260 -2.42 -4.14 -12.72
CA GLY A 260 -2.12 -4.90 -11.50
C GLY A 260 -3.19 -4.79 -10.42
N VAL A 261 -3.69 -3.57 -10.19
CA VAL A 261 -4.83 -3.34 -9.26
C VAL A 261 -6.09 -4.10 -9.69
N TRP A 262 -6.37 -4.21 -10.99
CA TRP A 262 -7.51 -4.96 -11.51
C TRP A 262 -7.30 -6.47 -11.45
N SER A 263 -6.07 -6.94 -11.65
CA SER A 263 -5.75 -8.37 -11.48
C SER A 263 -6.03 -8.84 -10.05
N LYS A 264 -5.71 -8.00 -9.06
CA LYS A 264 -6.03 -8.29 -7.65
C LYS A 264 -7.54 -8.28 -7.39
N TYR A 265 -8.25 -7.29 -7.91
CA TYR A 265 -9.71 -7.20 -7.80
C TYR A 265 -10.40 -8.43 -8.41
N GLU A 266 -10.06 -8.81 -9.64
CA GLU A 266 -10.67 -9.97 -10.31
C GLU A 266 -10.38 -11.27 -9.56
N MET A 267 -9.17 -11.44 -9.03
CA MET A 267 -8.84 -12.60 -8.18
C MET A 267 -9.74 -12.68 -6.94
N ILE A 268 -9.98 -11.53 -6.26
CA ILE A 268 -10.87 -11.46 -5.09
C ILE A 268 -12.32 -11.75 -5.50
N ARG A 269 -12.79 -11.11 -6.57
CA ARG A 269 -14.15 -11.26 -7.10
C ARG A 269 -14.45 -12.72 -7.49
N LYS A 270 -13.56 -13.36 -8.25
CA LYS A 270 -13.71 -14.78 -8.64
C LYS A 270 -13.80 -15.70 -7.44
N LYS A 271 -12.90 -15.51 -6.46
CA LYS A 271 -12.89 -16.28 -5.21
C LYS A 271 -14.22 -16.15 -4.46
N ARG A 272 -14.80 -14.94 -4.40
CA ARG A 272 -16.10 -14.68 -3.76
C ARG A 272 -17.28 -15.30 -4.52
N LEU A 273 -17.24 -15.26 -5.86
CA LEU A 273 -18.29 -15.83 -6.72
C LEU A 273 -18.17 -17.34 -6.92
N GLY A 274 -17.12 -17.99 -6.39
CA GLY A 274 -16.89 -19.42 -6.59
C GLY A 274 -16.51 -19.78 -8.03
N GLU A 275 -16.02 -18.80 -8.80
CA GLU A 275 -15.52 -18.99 -10.16
C GLU A 275 -14.07 -19.46 -10.05
N GLU A 276 -13.82 -20.78 -10.12
CA GLU A 276 -12.44 -21.29 -10.15
C GLU A 276 -11.68 -20.77 -11.38
N ASP A 277 -10.39 -20.45 -11.20
CA ASP A 277 -9.50 -20.16 -12.31
C ASP A 277 -9.35 -21.42 -13.17
N ALA A 278 -10.14 -21.48 -14.24
CA ALA A 278 -9.89 -22.36 -15.38
C ALA A 278 -8.62 -21.90 -16.09
N GLY A 279 -7.45 -22.15 -15.50
CA GLY A 279 -6.16 -21.95 -16.17
C GLY A 279 -5.06 -21.37 -15.29
N SER A 280 -4.42 -22.21 -14.49
CA SER A 280 -3.00 -22.05 -14.17
C SER A 280 -2.40 -23.42 -13.85
N ILE A 281 -2.01 -24.12 -14.92
CA ILE A 281 -0.92 -25.13 -14.92
C ILE A 281 0.33 -24.42 -15.40
#